data_AF-A0A127K3P6-F1
#
_entry.id   AF-A0A127K3P6-F1
#
_cell.length_a   1.000
_cell.length_b   1.000
_cell.length_c   1.000
_cell.angle_alpha   90.00
_cell.angle_beta   90.00
_cell.angle_gamma   90.00
#
_symmetry.space_group_name_H-M   'P 1'
#
loop_
_entity.id
_entity.type
_entity.pdbx_description
1 polymer ?
#
loop_
_entity_poly.entity_id
_entity_poly.type
_entity_poly.pdbx_seq_one_letter_code
_entity_poly.pdbx_strand_id
1 'polypeptide(L)'
;MTSDAPLRRCACCRMPAPLAALHPGDIRGVGVLIGLCARCNQAHDRLPHGTTQKRLNAAARLAAADTTRTFWTARFPDAAAAKLAAHMLGHHDTALKAAAALGWREIPEFR
;
A
#
# COMPACT_ATOMS: atom_id res chain seq x y z
N MET A 1 11.00 -6.08 -24.45
CA MET A 1 11.27 -4.68 -24.04
C MET A 1 10.60 -4.46 -22.69
N THR A 2 11.29 -4.79 -21.60
CA THR A 2 10.87 -4.45 -20.23
C THR A 2 11.10 -2.96 -20.06
N SER A 3 10.03 -2.17 -20.15
CA SER A 3 10.08 -0.77 -19.75
C SER A 3 10.45 -0.73 -18.27
N ASP A 4 11.65 -0.23 -17.95
CA ASP A 4 12.08 0.16 -16.61
C ASP A 4 11.27 1.37 -16.15
N ALA A 5 9.97 1.14 -15.89
CA ALA A 5 9.18 2.11 -15.16
C ALA A 5 9.73 2.18 -13.73
N PRO A 6 9.87 3.39 -13.15
CA PRO A 6 10.48 3.53 -11.84
C PRO A 6 9.62 2.86 -10.77
N LEU A 7 10.18 1.85 -10.12
CA LEU A 7 9.59 1.14 -8.98
C LEU A 7 9.05 2.15 -7.96
N ARG A 8 7.75 2.03 -7.67
CA ARG A 8 7.11 2.77 -6.58
C ARG A 8 7.79 2.46 -5.24
N ARG A 9 7.69 3.42 -4.33
CA ARG A 9 8.37 3.38 -3.04
C ARG A 9 7.45 2.85 -1.95
N CYS A 10 8.02 2.12 -1.00
CA CYS A 10 7.30 1.71 0.21
C CYS A 10 6.93 2.93 1.05
N ALA A 11 5.68 3.02 1.52
CA ALA A 11 5.21 4.13 2.35
C ALA A 11 5.87 4.19 3.74
N CYS A 12 6.39 3.05 4.25
CA CYS A 12 7.08 3.01 5.54
C CYS A 12 8.56 3.37 5.46
N CYS A 13 9.35 2.74 4.57
CA CYS A 13 10.80 2.97 4.51
C CYS A 13 11.25 3.91 3.38
N ARG A 14 10.34 4.31 2.49
CA ARG A 14 10.59 5.22 1.34
C ARG A 14 11.61 4.69 0.32
N MET A 15 12.00 3.43 0.41
CA MET A 15 12.86 2.78 -0.57
C MET A 15 12.01 2.29 -1.76
N PRO A 16 12.53 2.41 -3.01
CA PRO A 16 11.95 1.73 -4.17
C PRO A 16 11.94 0.23 -3.91
N ALA A 17 10.76 -0.40 -4.00
CA ALA A 17 10.62 -1.83 -3.74
C ALA A 17 9.27 -2.33 -4.28
N PRO A 18 9.19 -3.62 -4.66
CA PRO A 18 7.91 -4.23 -5.01
C PRO A 18 6.95 -4.24 -3.82
N LEU A 19 5.66 -4.22 -4.15
CA LEU A 19 4.58 -4.37 -3.19
C LEU A 19 4.54 -5.82 -2.66
N ALA A 20 4.51 -5.99 -1.34
CA ALA A 20 4.46 -7.30 -0.68
C ALA A 20 3.28 -7.45 0.30
N ALA A 21 2.78 -6.34 0.85
CA ALA A 21 1.65 -6.37 1.79
C ALA A 21 0.83 -5.09 1.70
N LEU A 22 -0.45 -5.19 2.07
CA LEU A 22 -1.43 -4.11 2.04
C LEU A 22 -2.05 -3.90 3.41
N HIS A 23 -2.09 -2.65 3.83
CA HIS A 23 -2.69 -2.24 5.10
C HIS A 23 -3.71 -1.13 4.85
N PRO A 24 -5.02 -1.40 4.98
CA PRO A 24 -6.01 -0.34 5.01
C PRO A 24 -5.91 0.45 6.31
N GLY A 25 -6.23 1.74 6.26
CA GLY A 25 -6.26 2.63 7.42
C GLY A 25 -7.26 3.76 7.24
N ASP A 26 -7.38 4.58 8.28
CA ASP A 26 -8.21 5.80 8.29
C ASP A 26 -7.38 6.97 8.82
N ILE A 27 -7.52 8.13 8.17
CA ILE A 27 -6.98 9.39 8.67
C ILE A 27 -8.08 10.45 8.56
N ARG A 28 -8.67 10.82 9.70
CA ARG A 28 -9.68 11.89 9.80
C ARG A 28 -10.88 11.63 8.87
N GLY A 29 -11.33 10.38 8.79
CA GLY A 29 -12.45 9.99 7.93
C GLY A 29 -12.09 9.73 6.47
N VAL A 30 -10.83 9.93 6.08
CA VAL A 30 -10.32 9.56 4.76
C VAL A 30 -9.76 8.15 4.84
N GLY A 31 -10.32 7.24 4.05
CA GLY A 31 -9.77 5.90 3.89
C GLY A 31 -8.44 5.95 3.14
N VAL A 32 -7.46 5.22 3.63
CA VAL A 32 -6.17 5.08 2.96
C VAL A 32 -5.81 3.62 2.81
N LEU A 33 -5.12 3.30 1.71
CA LEU A 33 -4.50 2.01 1.51
C LEU A 33 -2.99 2.19 1.41
N ILE A 34 -2.26 1.39 2.18
CA ILE A 34 -0.81 1.52 2.36
C ILE A 34 -0.16 0.21 1.91
N GLY A 35 0.67 0.30 0.89
CA GLY A 35 1.51 -0.79 0.41
C GLY A 35 2.88 -0.79 1.05
N LEU A 36 3.31 -1.96 1.52
CA LEU A 36 4.62 -2.19 2.14
C LEU A 36 5.48 -3.11 1.29
N CYS A 37 6.80 -2.92 1.37
CA CYS A 37 7.75 -3.89 0.85
C CYS A 37 7.95 -5.06 1.83
N ALA A 38 8.47 -6.18 1.34
CA ALA A 38 8.69 -7.40 2.13
C ALA A 38 9.50 -7.13 3.40
N ARG A 39 10.54 -6.28 3.32
CA ARG A 39 11.36 -5.87 4.47
C ARG A 39 10.54 -5.17 5.56
N CYS A 40 9.65 -4.25 5.19
CA CYS A 40 8.82 -3.56 6.18
C CYS A 40 7.75 -4.49 6.77
N ASN A 41 7.15 -5.34 5.93
CA ASN A 41 6.15 -6.31 6.36
C ASN A 41 6.73 -7.27 7.41
N GLN A 42 7.85 -7.93 7.09
CA GLN A 42 8.52 -8.85 8.02
C GLN A 42 9.02 -8.14 9.29
N ALA A 43 9.42 -6.87 9.20
CA ALA A 43 9.80 -6.10 10.38
C ALA A 43 8.59 -5.84 11.30
N HIS A 44 7.38 -5.67 10.76
CA HIS A 44 6.19 -5.45 11.56
C HIS A 44 5.82 -6.68 12.41
N ASP A 45 6.06 -7.89 11.90
CA ASP A 45 5.79 -9.15 12.63
C ASP A 45 6.65 -9.30 13.88
N ARG A 46 7.80 -8.62 13.94
CA ARG A 46 8.77 -8.70 15.05
C ARG A 46 8.63 -7.54 16.04
N LEU A 47 7.83 -6.53 15.72
CA LEU A 47 7.71 -5.33 16.53
C LEU A 47 6.49 -5.40 17.46
N PRO A 48 6.54 -4.79 18.66
CA PRO A 48 5.37 -4.63 19.50
C PRO A 48 4.25 -3.93 18.72
N HIS A 49 3.01 -4.36 18.96
CA HIS A 49 1.83 -3.86 18.24
C HIS A 49 1.75 -2.32 18.23
N GLY A 50 2.01 -1.66 19.37
CA GLY A 50 2.01 -0.20 19.45
C GLY A 50 3.07 0.48 18.57
N THR A 51 4.22 -0.15 18.36
CA THR A 51 5.27 0.36 17.47
C THR A 51 4.88 0.17 16.01
N THR A 52 4.33 -0.99 15.66
CA THR A 52 3.78 -1.26 14.33
C THR A 52 2.67 -0.27 13.98
N GLN A 53 1.73 -0.02 14.90
CA GLN A 53 0.66 0.95 14.71
C GLN A 53 1.20 2.37 14.49
N LYS A 54 2.21 2.80 15.24
CA LYS A 54 2.86 4.12 15.03
C LYS A 54 3.47 4.24 13.63
N ARG A 55 4.13 3.18 13.14
CA ARG A 55 4.70 3.15 11.78
C ARG A 55 3.62 3.21 10.70
N LEU A 56 2.55 2.44 10.87
CA LEU A 56 1.40 2.45 9.96
C LEU A 56 0.68 3.80 9.97
N ASN A 57 0.50 4.44 11.13
CA ASN A 57 -0.09 5.78 11.22
C ASN A 57 0.75 6.84 10.51
N ALA A 58 2.09 6.76 10.59
CA ALA A 58 2.97 7.65 9.85
C ALA A 58 2.85 7.43 8.32
N ALA A 59 2.81 6.18 7.88
CA ALA A 59 2.59 5.83 6.48
C ALA A 59 1.19 6.23 5.99
N ALA A 60 0.17 6.13 6.84
CA ALA A 60 -1.21 6.53 6.57
C ALA A 60 -1.31 8.05 6.33
N ARG A 61 -0.65 8.87 7.17
CA ARG A 61 -0.58 10.32 6.96
C ARG A 61 0.13 10.66 5.64
N LEU A 62 1.18 9.93 5.29
CA LEU A 62 1.85 10.07 4.00
C LEU A 62 0.92 9.68 2.85
N ALA A 63 0.19 8.57 2.96
CA ALA A 63 -0.79 8.13 1.95
C ALA A 63 -1.91 9.16 1.74
N ALA A 64 -2.38 9.80 2.82
CA ALA A 64 -3.40 10.85 2.74
C ALA A 64 -2.89 12.12 2.04
N ALA A 65 -1.58 12.41 2.14
CA ALA A 65 -0.96 13.59 1.54
C ALA A 65 -0.32 13.33 0.16
N ASP A 66 -0.07 12.07 -0.22
CA ASP A 66 0.63 11.74 -1.46
C ASP A 66 -0.26 11.99 -2.69
N THR A 67 0.12 13.00 -3.47
CA THR A 67 -0.45 13.31 -4.78
C THR A 67 0.48 12.91 -5.93
N THR A 68 1.71 12.50 -5.61
CA THR A 68 2.79 12.26 -6.58
C THR A 68 2.75 10.87 -7.19
N ARG A 69 1.94 9.96 -6.61
CA ARG A 69 1.91 8.53 -6.99
C ARG A 69 3.28 7.85 -6.88
N THR A 70 4.19 8.42 -6.09
CA THR A 70 5.53 7.87 -5.88
C THR A 70 5.46 6.63 -4.99
N PHE A 71 4.47 6.55 -4.10
CA PHE A 71 4.35 5.47 -3.14
C PHE A 71 3.28 4.44 -3.57
N TRP A 72 3.36 3.25 -2.99
CA TRP A 72 2.26 2.28 -3.02
C TRP A 72 1.14 2.75 -2.08
N THR A 73 0.42 3.78 -2.47
CA THR A 73 -0.63 4.39 -1.65
C THR A 73 -1.86 4.69 -2.50
N ALA A 74 -3.03 4.65 -1.88
CA ALA A 74 -4.28 5.09 -2.48
C ALA A 74 -5.17 5.75 -1.42
N ARG A 75 -6.00 6.70 -1.87
CA ARG A 75 -6.95 7.44 -1.04
C ARG A 75 -8.36 7.09 -1.47
N PHE A 76 -9.24 6.97 -0.49
CA PHE A 76 -10.64 6.60 -0.66
C PHE A 76 -11.53 7.59 0.11
N PRO A 77 -12.80 7.75 -0.30
CA PRO A 77 -13.76 8.60 0.41
C PRO A 77 -13.95 8.22 1.88
N ASP A 78 -13.83 6.92 2.21
CA ASP A 78 -14.00 6.39 3.56
C ASP A 78 -13.15 5.12 3.78
N ALA A 79 -13.04 4.72 5.05
CA ALA A 79 -12.25 3.56 5.46
C ALA A 79 -12.81 2.21 4.97
N ALA A 80 -14.12 2.09 4.74
CA ALA A 80 -14.72 0.85 4.24
C ALA A 80 -14.35 0.61 2.77
N ALA A 81 -14.33 1.66 1.94
CA ALA A 81 -13.85 1.59 0.57
C ALA A 81 -12.38 1.18 0.49
N ALA A 82 -11.53 1.70 1.40
CA ALA A 82 -10.13 1.28 1.48
C ALA A 82 -9.97 -0.21 1.87
N LYS A 83 -10.80 -0.71 2.78
CA LYS A 83 -10.85 -2.14 3.16
C LYS A 83 -11.31 -3.02 2.00
N LEU A 84 -12.36 -2.62 1.29
CA LEU A 84 -12.84 -3.34 0.10
C LEU A 84 -11.73 -3.42 -0.97
N ALA A 85 -11.06 -2.31 -1.25
CA ALA A 85 -9.95 -2.29 -2.20
C ALA A 85 -8.81 -3.23 -1.77
N ALA A 86 -8.45 -3.26 -0.48
CA ALA A 86 -7.46 -4.20 0.04
C ALA A 86 -7.88 -5.66 -0.20
N HIS A 87 -9.16 -5.98 0.02
CA HIS A 87 -9.71 -7.32 -0.23
C HIS A 87 -9.67 -7.71 -1.71
N MET A 88 -10.07 -6.80 -2.59
CA MET A 88 -10.01 -7.02 -4.04
C MET A 88 -8.58 -7.22 -4.54
N LEU A 89 -7.61 -6.52 -3.96
CA LEU A 89 -6.20 -6.68 -4.27
C LEU A 89 -5.61 -7.99 -3.72
N GLY A 90 -6.14 -8.49 -2.61
CA GLY A 90 -5.73 -9.78 -2.04
C GLY A 90 -6.30 -11.00 -2.75
N HIS A 91 -7.32 -10.82 -3.58
CA HIS A 91 -7.98 -11.92 -4.29
C HIS A 91 -7.41 -12.11 -5.69
N HIS A 92 -6.97 -13.34 -6.03
CA HIS A 92 -6.24 -13.66 -7.25
C HIS A 92 -6.96 -13.16 -8.54
N ASP A 93 -8.27 -13.38 -8.64
CA ASP A 93 -9.05 -13.03 -9.84
C ASP A 93 -9.25 -11.53 -10.07
N THR A 94 -9.16 -10.72 -8.99
CA THR A 94 -9.43 -9.28 -9.04
C THR A 94 -8.18 -8.44 -8.83
N ALA A 95 -7.08 -9.03 -8.35
CA ALA A 95 -5.87 -8.32 -7.96
C ALA A 95 -5.31 -7.43 -9.07
N LEU A 96 -5.10 -7.99 -10.27
CA LEU A 96 -4.53 -7.24 -11.40
C LEU A 96 -5.45 -6.10 -11.87
N LYS A 97 -6.76 -6.33 -11.90
CA LYS A 97 -7.75 -5.32 -12.32
C LYS A 97 -7.84 -4.20 -11.29
N ALA A 98 -7.88 -4.54 -10.00
CA ALA A 98 -7.89 -3.57 -8.91
C ALA A 98 -6.60 -2.74 -8.90
N ALA A 99 -5.44 -3.38 -9.08
CA ALA A 99 -4.16 -2.70 -9.18
C ALA A 99 -4.09 -1.74 -10.36
N ALA A 100 -4.51 -2.18 -11.55
CA ALA A 100 -4.58 -1.32 -12.73
C ALA A 100 -5.48 -0.10 -12.49
N ALA A 101 -6.64 -0.28 -11.86
CA ALA A 101 -7.56 0.81 -11.51
C ALA A 101 -6.95 1.82 -10.54
N LEU A 102 -6.06 1.38 -9.64
CA LEU A 102 -5.29 2.24 -8.73
C LEU A 102 -4.03 2.84 -9.39
N GLY A 103 -3.76 2.53 -10.66
CA GLY A 103 -2.54 2.94 -11.37
C GLY A 103 -1.28 2.20 -10.91
N TRP A 104 -1.45 1.06 -10.24
CA TRP A 104 -0.42 0.17 -9.72
C TRP A 104 -0.07 -0.91 -10.75
N ARG A 105 0.60 -0.52 -11.85
CA ARG A 105 0.84 -1.41 -13.00
C ARG A 105 1.96 -2.44 -12.80
N GLU A 106 2.62 -2.44 -11.65
CA GLU A 106 3.77 -3.30 -11.32
C GLU A 106 3.49 -4.13 -10.06
N ILE A 107 2.55 -5.07 -10.13
CA ILE A 107 2.44 -6.10 -9.09
C ILE A 107 3.12 -7.36 -9.62
N PRO A 108 4.43 -7.56 -9.39
CA PRO A 108 5.13 -8.73 -9.92
C PRO A 108 4.73 -10.05 -9.24
N GLU A 109 4.16 -10.03 -8.03
CA GLU A 109 4.03 -11.24 -7.19
C GLU A 109 2.73 -11.28 -6.33
N PHE A 110 1.55 -11.31 -6.96
CA PHE A 110 0.37 -11.96 -6.36
C PHE A 110 0.09 -13.26 -7.14
N ARG A 111 1.10 -14.13 -7.19
CA ARG A 111 0.99 -15.47 -7.79
C ARG A 111 1.15 -16.52 -6.71
#